data_AF-A0A109D6R8-F1
#
_entry.id   AF-A0A109D6R8-F1
#
_cell.length_a   1.000
_cell.length_b   1.000
_cell.length_c   1.000
_cell.angle_alpha   90.00
_cell.angle_beta   90.00
_cell.angle_gamma   90.00
#
_symmetry.space_group_name_H-M   'P 1'
#
loop_
_entity.id
_entity.type
_entity.pdbx_description
1 polymer ?
#
loop_
_entity_poly.entity_id
_entity_poly.type
_entity_poly.pdbx_seq_one_letter_code
_entity_poly.pdbx_strand_id
1 'polypeptide(L)'
;MSKDALNELKEAWESTLDAIFLEPQSVEEIVGNLSENTDKLIMKKEKLNELTFIAGTFKIMAHCDNNEAIAKAELFFQTRSKEWVKDELTKRFTHRLFKEGEFEKLLSQGSIDFKIVHPLK
;
A
#
# COMPACT_ATOMS: atom_id res chain seq x y z
N MET A 1 -12.64 -0.62 -21.39
CA MET A 1 -11.65 0.11 -20.55
C MET A 1 -10.45 -0.81 -20.39
N SER A 2 -9.25 -0.37 -20.79
CA SER A 2 -8.10 -1.26 -21.01
C SER A 2 -7.38 -1.65 -19.71
N LYS A 3 -6.68 -2.78 -19.77
CA LYS A 3 -5.73 -3.30 -18.76
C LYS A 3 -4.74 -2.22 -18.28
N ASP A 4 -4.48 -1.22 -19.12
CA ASP A 4 -3.54 -0.12 -18.90
C ASP A 4 -3.95 0.73 -17.70
N ALA A 5 -5.24 1.04 -17.53
CA ALA A 5 -5.70 1.91 -16.44
C ALA A 5 -5.55 1.28 -15.04
N LEU A 6 -5.46 -0.05 -14.95
CA LEU A 6 -5.18 -0.78 -13.71
C LEU A 6 -3.68 -0.89 -13.45
N ASN A 7 -2.90 -1.15 -14.50
CA ASN A 7 -1.45 -1.13 -14.43
C ASN A 7 -0.94 0.25 -14.01
N GLU A 8 -1.45 1.31 -14.60
CA GLU A 8 -1.12 2.70 -14.24
C GLU A 8 -1.37 3.01 -12.75
N LEU A 9 -2.36 2.38 -12.12
CA LEU A 9 -2.66 2.60 -10.69
C LEU A 9 -1.84 1.72 -9.77
N LYS A 10 -1.48 0.51 -10.19
CA LYS A 10 -0.49 -0.29 -9.48
C LYS A 10 0.87 0.41 -9.54
N GLU A 11 1.24 0.88 -10.72
CA GLU A 11 2.42 1.70 -10.95
C GLU A 11 2.33 3.02 -10.18
N ALA A 12 1.15 3.66 -10.10
CA ALA A 12 0.95 4.83 -9.25
C ALA A 12 1.14 4.48 -7.78
N TRP A 13 0.58 3.38 -7.27
CA TRP A 13 0.78 2.95 -5.88
C TRP A 13 2.25 2.66 -5.59
N GLU A 14 2.94 2.00 -6.52
CA GLU A 14 4.37 1.71 -6.45
C GLU A 14 5.21 2.98 -6.63
N SER A 15 4.79 3.98 -7.39
CA SER A 15 5.53 5.23 -7.64
C SER A 15 5.10 6.40 -6.76
N THR A 16 4.03 6.25 -5.96
CA THR A 16 3.40 7.30 -5.14
C THR A 16 4.44 8.05 -4.33
N LEU A 17 5.50 7.36 -3.95
CA LEU A 17 6.53 7.90 -3.09
C LEU A 17 7.80 8.30 -3.87
N ASP A 18 8.05 7.77 -5.07
CA ASP A 18 9.20 8.18 -5.90
C ASP A 18 9.09 9.64 -6.39
N ALA A 19 7.87 10.18 -6.49
CA ALA A 19 7.62 11.59 -6.83
C ALA A 19 7.53 12.53 -5.61
N ILE A 20 7.37 12.00 -4.38
CA ILE A 20 7.08 12.78 -3.16
C ILE A 20 8.35 12.97 -2.28
N PHE A 21 9.41 12.18 -2.47
CA PHE A 21 10.66 12.29 -1.70
C PHE A 21 11.61 13.40 -2.17
N LEU A 22 11.09 14.61 -2.35
CA LEU A 22 11.94 15.80 -2.27
C LEU A 22 12.41 16.02 -0.82
N GLU A 23 11.64 15.53 0.17
CA GLU A 23 11.95 15.61 1.59
C GLU A 23 11.61 14.30 2.33
N PRO A 24 12.33 13.96 3.42
CA PRO A 24 12.01 12.82 4.27
C PRO A 24 10.63 12.93 4.96
N GLN A 25 9.92 11.80 5.10
CA GLN A 25 8.55 11.74 5.64
C GLN A 25 8.45 10.95 6.95
N SER A 26 7.40 11.20 7.75
CA SER A 26 7.09 10.33 8.89
C SER A 26 6.46 9.01 8.43
N VAL A 27 6.46 7.99 9.30
CA VAL A 27 5.80 6.73 8.98
C VAL A 27 4.30 6.94 8.73
N GLU A 28 3.65 7.83 9.47
CA GLU A 28 2.24 8.15 9.31
C GLU A 28 1.94 8.80 7.96
N GLU A 29 2.79 9.73 7.49
CA GLU A 29 2.66 10.36 6.18
C GLU A 29 2.77 9.32 5.05
N ILE A 30 3.76 8.42 5.14
CA ILE A 30 3.94 7.31 4.19
C ILE A 30 2.71 6.40 4.16
N VAL A 31 2.22 5.99 5.33
CA VAL A 31 1.03 5.15 5.46
C VAL A 31 -0.21 5.85 4.90
N GLY A 32 -0.41 7.13 5.20
CA GLY A 32 -1.53 7.93 4.70
C GLY A 32 -1.56 7.99 3.18
N ASN A 33 -0.43 8.30 2.55
CA ASN A 33 -0.30 8.36 1.09
C ASN A 33 -0.59 7.00 0.42
N LEU A 34 -0.06 5.91 0.99
CA LEU A 34 -0.30 4.56 0.46
C LEU A 34 -1.76 4.14 0.66
N SER A 35 -2.37 4.50 1.78
CA SER A 35 -3.78 4.24 2.07
C SER A 35 -4.69 4.90 1.04
N GLU A 36 -4.49 6.19 0.75
CA GLU A 36 -5.31 6.91 -0.23
C GLU A 36 -5.24 6.28 -1.63
N ASN A 37 -4.05 5.84 -2.04
CA ASN A 37 -3.89 5.14 -3.33
C ASN A 37 -4.49 3.74 -3.32
N THR A 38 -4.42 3.03 -2.19
CA THR A 38 -5.11 1.75 -2.02
C THR A 38 -6.63 1.91 -2.12
N ASP A 39 -7.21 2.93 -1.52
CA ASP A 39 -8.65 3.21 -1.61
C ASP A 39 -9.07 3.47 -3.06
N LYS A 40 -8.31 4.28 -3.80
CA LYS A 40 -8.53 4.53 -5.23
C LYS A 40 -8.46 3.23 -6.04
N LEU A 41 -7.50 2.36 -5.74
CA LEU A 41 -7.35 1.08 -6.42
C LEU A 41 -8.54 0.14 -6.13
N ILE A 42 -8.99 0.05 -4.87
CA ILE A 42 -10.15 -0.75 -4.48
C ILE A 42 -11.38 -0.31 -5.26
N MET A 43 -11.73 0.97 -5.18
CA MET A 43 -12.92 1.54 -5.84
C MET A 43 -12.89 1.32 -7.36
N LYS A 44 -11.70 1.44 -7.98
CA LYS A 44 -11.56 1.24 -9.43
C LYS A 44 -11.71 -0.23 -9.82
N LYS A 45 -11.16 -1.16 -9.03
CA LYS A 45 -11.30 -2.60 -9.28
C LYS A 45 -12.74 -3.07 -9.14
N GLU A 46 -13.47 -2.59 -8.14
CA GLU A 46 -14.89 -2.94 -8.00
C GLU A 46 -15.69 -2.46 -9.21
N LYS A 47 -15.42 -1.23 -9.66
CA LYS A 47 -16.10 -0.65 -10.83
C LYS A 47 -15.74 -1.32 -12.16
N LEU A 48 -14.47 -1.66 -12.39
CA LEU A 48 -13.99 -2.14 -13.69
C LEU A 48 -14.02 -3.65 -13.85
N ASN A 49 -13.75 -4.40 -12.78
CA ASN A 49 -13.61 -5.86 -12.82
C ASN A 49 -14.83 -6.57 -12.27
N GLU A 50 -15.88 -5.82 -11.89
CA GLU A 50 -17.09 -6.34 -11.24
C GLU A 50 -16.76 -7.19 -10.00
N LEU A 51 -15.70 -6.81 -9.30
CA LEU A 51 -15.26 -7.40 -8.06
C LEU A 51 -15.96 -6.73 -6.89
N THR A 52 -16.07 -7.43 -5.77
CA THR A 52 -16.47 -6.87 -4.48
C THR A 52 -15.29 -6.97 -3.54
N PHE A 53 -14.86 -5.84 -2.97
CA PHE A 53 -13.82 -5.83 -1.97
C PHE A 53 -14.34 -6.39 -0.65
N ILE A 54 -13.58 -7.32 -0.07
CA ILE A 54 -13.97 -8.04 1.14
C ILE A 54 -13.19 -7.52 2.34
N ALA A 55 -11.86 -7.51 2.22
CA ALA A 55 -10.95 -7.10 3.28
C ALA A 55 -9.55 -6.86 2.72
N GLY A 56 -8.71 -6.18 3.49
CA GLY A 56 -7.28 -6.16 3.22
C GLY A 56 -6.47 -5.93 4.48
N THR A 57 -5.17 -6.11 4.32
CA THR A 57 -4.18 -5.82 5.36
C THR A 57 -3.08 -4.99 4.75
N PHE A 58 -2.64 -3.96 5.46
CA PHE A 58 -1.45 -3.20 5.13
C PHE A 58 -0.45 -3.37 6.27
N LYS A 59 0.82 -3.54 5.93
CA LYS A 59 1.90 -3.61 6.91
C LYS A 59 3.10 -2.84 6.43
N ILE A 60 3.77 -2.13 7.32
CA ILE A 60 5.09 -1.53 7.07
C ILE A 60 6.08 -2.08 8.09
N MET A 61 7.25 -2.50 7.62
CA MET A 61 8.28 -3.10 8.46
C MET A 61 9.67 -2.66 8.01
N ALA A 62 10.58 -2.46 8.95
CA ALA A 62 11.98 -2.13 8.65
C ALA A 62 12.89 -3.33 8.89
N HIS A 63 13.92 -3.46 8.05
CA HIS A 63 14.95 -4.49 8.13
C HIS A 63 16.30 -3.83 8.37
N CYS A 64 16.93 -4.18 9.50
CA CYS A 64 18.22 -3.59 9.93
C CYS A 64 19.34 -3.90 8.92
N ASP A 65 19.36 -5.10 8.36
CA ASP A 65 20.48 -5.58 7.52
C ASP A 65 20.65 -4.78 6.23
N ASN A 66 19.55 -4.25 5.69
CA ASN A 66 19.54 -3.55 4.39
C ASN A 66 19.29 -2.05 4.51
N ASN A 67 19.05 -1.51 5.72
CA ASN A 67 18.55 -0.14 5.90
C ASN A 67 17.35 0.19 5.00
N GLU A 68 16.46 -0.80 4.87
CA GLU A 68 15.25 -0.74 4.06
C GLU A 68 14.01 -0.91 4.92
N ALA A 69 12.92 -0.26 4.52
CA ALA A 69 11.59 -0.59 4.95
C ALA A 69 10.76 -1.14 3.79
N ILE A 70 9.80 -1.99 4.10
CA ILE A 70 8.91 -2.62 3.13
C ILE A 70 7.47 -2.36 3.59
N ALA A 71 6.69 -1.72 2.74
CA ALA A 71 5.24 -1.71 2.83
C ALA A 71 4.64 -2.83 1.98
N LYS A 72 3.68 -3.56 2.53
CA LYS A 72 2.89 -4.56 1.81
C LYS A 72 1.42 -4.35 2.05
N ALA A 73 0.62 -4.33 0.98
CA ALA A 73 -0.81 -4.43 1.04
C ALA A 73 -1.27 -5.76 0.43
N GLU A 74 -2.13 -6.47 1.13
CA GLU A 74 -2.85 -7.63 0.60
C GLU A 74 -4.33 -7.28 0.55
N LEU A 75 -4.93 -7.40 -0.63
CA LEU A 75 -6.31 -7.05 -0.90
C LEU A 75 -7.07 -8.28 -1.35
N PHE A 76 -8.19 -8.56 -0.70
CA PHE A 76 -9.04 -9.71 -0.98
C PHE A 76 -10.35 -9.23 -1.60
N PHE A 77 -10.64 -9.75 -2.78
CA PHE A 77 -11.84 -9.47 -3.55
C PHE A 77 -12.61 -10.75 -3.82
N GLN A 78 -13.88 -10.61 -4.14
CA GLN A 78 -14.74 -11.69 -4.58
C GLN A 78 -15.37 -11.35 -5.94
N THR A 79 -15.41 -12.32 -6.84
CA THR A 79 -16.11 -12.20 -8.13
C THR A 79 -17.62 -12.39 -7.95
N ARG A 80 -18.42 -12.08 -8.98
CA ARG A 80 -19.85 -12.42 -9.00
C ARG A 80 -20.13 -13.92 -8.85
N SER A 81 -19.20 -14.78 -9.30
CA SER A 81 -19.26 -16.25 -9.14
C SER A 81 -18.82 -16.73 -7.75
N LYS A 82 -18.53 -15.81 -6.82
CA LYS A 82 -18.04 -16.07 -5.46
C LYS A 82 -16.61 -16.62 -5.37
N GLU A 83 -15.84 -16.53 -6.44
CA GLU A 83 -14.42 -16.89 -6.43
C GLU A 83 -13.60 -15.80 -5.74
N TRP A 84 -12.58 -16.22 -4.98
CA TRP A 84 -11.68 -15.32 -4.28
C TRP A 84 -10.52 -14.89 -5.17
N VAL A 85 -10.24 -13.60 -5.16
CA VAL A 85 -9.12 -12.99 -5.87
C VAL A 85 -8.26 -12.23 -4.86
N LYS A 86 -6.99 -12.61 -4.74
CA LYS A 86 -6.00 -11.88 -3.96
C LYS A 86 -5.20 -10.97 -4.88
N ASP A 87 -4.97 -9.73 -4.43
CA ASP A 87 -3.96 -8.86 -5.03
C ASP A 87 -2.96 -8.43 -3.97
N GLU A 88 -1.69 -8.42 -4.35
CA GLU A 88 -0.58 -8.05 -3.48
C GLU A 88 0.14 -6.84 -4.08
N LEU A 89 0.39 -5.85 -3.23
CA LEU A 89 1.15 -4.66 -3.56
C LEU A 89 2.34 -4.58 -2.60
N THR A 90 3.55 -4.38 -3.12
CA THR A 90 4.76 -4.29 -2.30
C THR A 90 5.56 -3.06 -2.71
N LYS A 91 5.91 -2.21 -1.75
CA LYS A 91 6.80 -1.08 -1.97
C LYS A 91 7.99 -1.16 -1.01
N ARG A 92 9.18 -0.88 -1.53
CA ARG A 92 10.41 -0.78 -0.75
C ARG A 92 10.80 0.68 -0.59
N PHE A 93 11.32 1.01 0.58
CA PHE A 93 11.81 2.31 0.97
C PHE A 93 13.24 2.18 1.47
N THR A 94 14.09 3.13 1.13
CA THR A 94 15.38 3.30 1.79
C THR A 94 15.20 4.13 3.06
N HIS A 95 16.03 3.92 4.09
CA HIS A 95 15.97 4.68 5.34
C HIS A 95 16.01 6.22 5.16
N ARG A 96 16.63 6.72 4.08
CA ARG A 96 16.77 8.17 3.79
C ARG A 96 15.44 8.88 3.57
N LEU A 97 14.40 8.10 3.31
CA LEU A 97 13.05 8.56 3.04
C LEU A 97 12.26 8.87 4.31
N PHE A 98 12.84 8.53 5.48
CA PHE A 98 12.22 8.72 6.78
C PHE A 98 12.81 9.95 7.47
N LYS A 99 11.95 10.73 8.14
CA LYS A 99 12.40 11.81 9.04
C LYS A 99 13.29 11.22 10.15
N GLU A 100 14.13 12.06 10.72
CA GLU A 100 15.07 11.66 11.77
C GLU A 100 14.36 10.89 12.91
N GLY A 101 14.87 9.71 13.24
CA GLY A 101 14.33 8.85 14.30
C GLY A 101 13.12 8.00 13.90
N GLU A 102 12.48 8.24 12.76
CA GLU A 102 11.29 7.48 12.33
C GLU A 102 11.64 6.06 11.86
N PHE A 103 12.78 5.92 11.16
CA PHE A 103 13.25 4.61 10.73
C PHE A 103 13.66 3.74 11.93
N GLU A 104 14.32 4.33 12.93
CA GLU A 104 14.73 3.66 14.17
C GLU A 104 13.51 3.24 15.00
N LYS A 105 12.48 4.10 15.07
CA LYS A 105 11.19 3.74 15.68
C LYS A 105 10.58 2.52 14.98
N LEU A 106 10.51 2.55 13.65
CA LEU A 106 9.96 1.44 12.86
C LEU A 106 10.77 0.15 13.05
N LEU A 107 12.10 0.23 13.07
CA LEU A 107 12.99 -0.90 13.38
C LEU A 107 12.70 -1.47 14.78
N SER A 108 12.55 -0.61 15.79
CA SER A 108 12.30 -1.04 17.18
C SER A 108 10.94 -1.72 17.36
N GLN A 109 9.93 -1.30 16.59
CA GLN A 109 8.60 -1.89 16.60
C GLN A 109 8.52 -3.18 15.76
N GLY A 110 9.47 -3.38 14.84
CA GLY A 110 9.53 -4.52 13.93
C GLY A 110 8.54 -4.39 12.76
N SER A 111 7.25 -4.25 13.06
CA SER A 111 6.22 -3.94 12.07
C SER A 111 5.07 -3.13 12.66
N ILE A 112 4.44 -2.34 11.79
CA ILE A 112 3.16 -1.69 12.08
C ILE A 112 2.14 -2.25 11.10
N ASP A 113 1.10 -2.86 11.65
CA ASP A 113 0.05 -3.53 10.90
C ASP A 113 -1.26 -2.75 10.97
N PHE A 114 -1.95 -2.66 9.83
CA PHE A 114 -3.18 -1.92 9.65
C PHE A 114 -4.20 -2.81 8.93
N LYS A 115 -5.47 -2.65 9.30
CA LYS A 115 -6.59 -3.26 8.58
C LYS A 115 -7.06 -2.31 7.50
N ILE A 116 -7.22 -2.82 6.29
CA ILE A 116 -7.86 -2.10 5.20
C ILE A 116 -9.32 -2.50 5.18
N VAL A 117 -10.18 -1.52 5.44
CA VAL A 117 -11.63 -1.66 5.33
C VAL A 117 -12.11 -1.04 4.02
N HIS A 118 -13.35 -1.33 3.67
CA HIS A 118 -13.92 -0.78 2.44
C HIS A 118 -14.00 0.75 2.55
N PRO A 119 -13.54 1.55 1.56
CA PRO A 119 -13.46 3.01 1.68
C PRO A 119 -14.79 3.74 1.95
N LEU A 120 -15.91 3.10 1.61
CA LEU A 120 -17.28 3.61 1.82
C LEU A 120 -18.05 2.99 2.99
N LYS A 121 -17.42 2.19 3.87
CA LYS A 121 -18.05 1.57 5.04
C LYS A 121 -17.34 1.98 6.32
#